data_AF-A0A933FTM7-F1
#
_entry.id   AF-A0A933FTM7-F1
#
_cell.length_a   1.000
_cell.length_b   1.000
_cell.length_c   1.000
_cell.angle_alpha   90.00
_cell.angle_beta   90.00
_cell.angle_gamma   90.00
#
_symmetry.space_group_name_H-M   'P 1'
#
loop_
_entity.id
_entity.type
_entity.pdbx_description
1 polymer ?
#
loop_
_entity_poly.entity_id
_entity_poly.type
_entity_poly.pdbx_seq_one_letter_code
_entity_poly.pdbx_strand_id
1 'polypeptide(L)'
;MRSSRRAKGVTRRAFVRGALALGSICISTIAGLGRSGVSWAQTVLSGAVQPEEEVDSTIKRLFGERAIAPGEGRVKLELPTIAEDGSNVQISVQADLPMT
;
A
#
# COMPACT_ATOMS: atom_id res chain seq x y z
N MET A 1 -26.65 -15.57 -67.09
CA MET A 1 -26.99 -14.15 -66.84
C MET A 1 -26.64 -13.80 -65.40
N ARG A 2 -25.81 -12.76 -65.20
CA ARG A 2 -25.36 -12.22 -63.89
C ARG A 2 -26.47 -11.35 -63.27
N SER A 3 -26.66 -11.40 -61.95
CA SER A 3 -27.33 -10.34 -61.17
C SER A 3 -26.87 -10.41 -59.70
N SER A 4 -25.72 -9.81 -59.40
CA SER A 4 -25.55 -8.56 -58.62
C SER A 4 -26.19 -8.55 -57.23
N ARG A 5 -25.44 -8.98 -56.20
CA ARG A 5 -25.75 -8.66 -54.79
C ARG A 5 -25.39 -7.20 -54.53
N ARG A 6 -26.38 -6.33 -54.25
CA ARG A 6 -26.14 -4.97 -53.76
C ARG A 6 -25.53 -5.04 -52.35
N ALA A 7 -24.32 -4.53 -52.19
CA ALA A 7 -23.77 -4.23 -50.86
C ALA A 7 -24.59 -3.07 -50.26
N LYS A 8 -25.29 -3.31 -49.14
CA LYS A 8 -25.90 -2.22 -48.35
C LYS A 8 -24.77 -1.55 -47.57
N GLY A 9 -24.38 -0.35 -47.97
CA GLY A 9 -23.39 0.46 -47.25
C GLY A 9 -23.86 0.76 -45.83
N VAL A 10 -22.92 0.74 -44.87
CA VAL A 10 -23.20 1.06 -43.47
C VAL A 10 -23.70 2.50 -43.39
N THR A 11 -24.92 2.68 -42.89
CA THR A 11 -25.50 4.02 -42.75
C THR A 11 -24.78 4.76 -41.61
N ARG A 12 -24.51 6.07 -41.79
CA ARG A 12 -23.86 6.91 -40.76
C ARG A 12 -24.50 6.77 -39.37
N ARG A 13 -25.81 6.53 -39.31
CA ARG A 13 -26.57 6.31 -38.07
C ARG A 13 -26.22 5.00 -37.38
N ALA A 14 -25.93 3.93 -38.13
CA ALA A 14 -25.47 2.66 -37.58
C ALA A 14 -24.05 2.78 -37.01
N PHE A 15 -23.18 3.55 -37.68
CA PHE A 15 -21.83 3.83 -37.20
C PHE A 15 -21.83 4.67 -35.91
N VAL A 16 -22.61 5.75 -35.85
CA VAL A 16 -22.72 6.59 -34.64
C VAL A 16 -23.31 5.80 -33.45
N ARG A 17 -24.32 4.93 -33.70
CA ARG A 17 -24.86 4.05 -32.66
C ARG A 17 -23.85 3.00 -32.19
N GLY A 18 -23.05 2.44 -33.09
CA GLY A 18 -21.97 1.52 -32.74
C GLY A 18 -20.86 2.20 -31.92
N ALA A 19 -20.47 3.42 -32.31
CA ALA A 19 -19.45 4.20 -31.59
C ALA A 19 -19.93 4.62 -30.18
N LEU A 20 -21.20 5.00 -30.01
CA LEU A 20 -21.79 5.28 -28.70
C LEU A 20 -21.88 4.03 -27.81
N ALA A 21 -22.25 2.88 -28.39
CA ALA A 21 -22.32 1.61 -27.65
C ALA A 21 -20.93 1.11 -27.19
N LEU A 22 -19.89 1.36 -27.97
CA LEU A 22 -18.50 1.07 -27.57
C LEU A 22 -17.94 2.12 -26.61
N GLY A 23 -18.33 3.40 -26.75
CA GLY A 23 -17.91 4.49 -25.86
C GLY A 23 -18.43 4.33 -24.41
N SER A 24 -19.60 3.72 -24.21
CA SER A 24 -20.15 3.47 -22.87
C SER A 24 -19.43 2.36 -22.09
N ILE A 25 -18.58 1.56 -22.74
CA ILE A 25 -17.78 0.50 -22.08
C ILE A 25 -16.50 1.10 -21.46
N CYS A 26 -16.05 2.29 -21.92
CA CYS A 26 -14.85 2.94 -21.41
C CYS A 26 -15.08 3.90 -20.23
N ILE A 27 -16.33 4.15 -19.80
CA ILE A 27 -16.65 5.08 -18.70
C ILE A 27 -16.89 4.34 -17.37
N SER A 28 -16.94 3.01 -17.35
CA SER A 28 -17.07 2.23 -16.11
C SER A 28 -15.78 2.11 -15.30
N THR A 29 -14.64 2.60 -15.79
CA THR A 29 -13.36 2.58 -15.06
C THR A 29 -13.07 3.83 -14.22
N ILE A 30 -13.89 4.90 -14.32
CA ILE A 30 -13.65 6.14 -13.56
C ILE A 30 -14.54 6.27 -12.31
N ALA A 31 -15.61 5.45 -12.19
CA ALA A 31 -16.43 5.39 -10.97
C ALA A 31 -15.89 4.44 -9.89
N GLY A 32 -14.68 3.90 -10.06
CA GLY A 32 -13.96 3.07 -9.09
C GLY A 32 -12.86 3.78 -8.31
N LEU A 33 -12.52 5.03 -8.66
CA LEU A 33 -11.43 5.81 -8.02
C LEU A 33 -11.84 6.54 -6.73
N GLY A 34 -13.08 6.36 -6.25
CA GLY A 34 -13.61 7.09 -5.09
C GLY A 34 -13.84 6.25 -3.83
N ARG A 35 -13.58 4.94 -3.86
CA ARG A 35 -13.58 4.12 -2.66
C ARG A 35 -12.13 3.91 -2.28
N SER A 36 -11.67 4.66 -1.29
CA SER A 36 -10.51 4.35 -0.48
C SER A 36 -10.69 2.95 0.11
N GLY A 37 -10.37 1.94 -0.67
CA GLY A 37 -9.96 0.65 -0.14
C GLY A 37 -8.73 0.97 0.69
N VAL A 38 -8.91 1.00 2.01
CA VAL A 38 -7.82 0.84 2.96
C VAL A 38 -6.99 -0.32 2.44
N SER A 39 -5.84 -0.02 1.85
CA SER A 39 -4.92 -1.02 1.35
C SER A 39 -4.27 -1.64 2.57
N TRP A 40 -4.90 -2.70 3.09
CA TRP A 40 -4.33 -3.62 4.09
C TRP A 40 -3.01 -4.27 3.62
N ALA A 41 -2.56 -3.96 2.39
CA ALA A 41 -1.30 -4.41 1.82
C ALA A 41 -0.07 -3.63 2.30
N GLN A 42 -0.21 -2.48 3.00
CA GLN A 42 0.96 -1.79 3.58
C GLN A 42 1.39 -2.35 4.94
N THR A 43 0.62 -3.26 5.55
CA THR A 43 0.94 -3.82 6.87
C THR A 43 2.02 -4.91 6.82
N VAL A 44 2.35 -5.45 5.66
CA VAL A 44 3.45 -6.41 5.51
C VAL A 44 4.71 -5.71 4.97
N LEU A 45 5.03 -4.54 5.50
CA LEU A 45 6.42 -4.13 5.54
C LEU A 45 7.03 -4.98 6.66
N SER A 46 7.95 -5.90 6.33
CA SER A 46 8.57 -6.80 7.31
C SER A 46 9.27 -6.10 8.49
N GLY A 47 9.26 -4.76 8.55
CA GLY A 47 9.74 -3.92 9.66
C GLY A 47 8.67 -3.08 10.38
N ALA A 48 7.39 -3.17 10.01
CA ALA A 48 6.33 -2.51 10.76
C ALA A 48 6.04 -3.32 12.04
N VAL A 49 6.11 -2.67 13.19
CA VAL A 49 5.70 -3.27 14.46
C VAL A 49 4.18 -3.41 14.40
N GLN A 50 3.70 -4.65 14.45
CA GLN A 50 2.26 -4.89 14.60
C GLN A 50 1.86 -4.46 16.01
N PRO A 51 0.82 -3.63 16.18
CA PRO A 51 0.52 -2.98 17.46
C PRO A 51 0.26 -3.95 18.62
N GLU A 52 -0.11 -5.20 18.32
CA GLU A 52 -0.49 -6.22 19.30
C GLU A 52 0.45 -7.43 19.36
N GLU A 53 1.59 -7.40 18.67
CA GLU A 53 2.54 -8.52 18.66
C GLU A 53 3.45 -8.50 19.90
N GLU A 54 3.73 -9.67 20.47
CA GLU A 54 4.68 -9.78 21.59
C GLU A 54 6.08 -9.32 21.15
N VAL A 55 6.82 -8.74 22.10
CA VAL A 55 8.16 -8.20 21.83
C VAL A 55 9.11 -9.30 21.35
N ASP A 56 9.08 -10.47 21.99
CA ASP A 56 9.97 -11.58 21.67
C ASP A 56 9.69 -12.18 20.28
N SER A 57 8.41 -12.31 19.90
CA SER A 57 8.05 -12.77 18.56
C SER A 57 8.45 -11.77 17.48
N THR A 58 8.28 -10.47 17.77
CA THR A 58 8.72 -9.39 16.87
C THR A 58 10.24 -9.41 16.69
N ILE A 59 10.99 -9.52 17.78
CA ILE A 59 12.45 -9.62 17.76
C ILE A 59 12.90 -10.83 16.95
N LYS A 60 12.32 -12.02 17.21
CA LYS A 60 12.65 -13.25 16.49
C LYS A 60 12.33 -13.14 14.99
N ARG A 61 11.24 -12.48 14.64
CA ARG A 61 10.85 -12.23 13.25
C ARG A 61 11.80 -11.28 12.53
N LEU A 62 12.26 -10.22 13.20
CA LEU A 62 13.14 -9.19 12.61
C LEU A 62 14.61 -9.62 12.55
N PHE A 63 15.11 -10.25 13.61
CA PHE A 63 16.54 -10.55 13.78
C PHE A 63 16.86 -12.04 13.80
N GLY A 64 15.85 -12.91 13.66
CA GLY A 64 16.02 -14.36 13.69
C GLY A 64 16.40 -14.88 15.08
N GLU A 65 17.31 -15.84 15.13
CA GLU A 65 17.85 -16.41 16.38
C GLU A 65 19.17 -15.76 16.79
N ARG A 66 19.45 -14.54 16.30
CA ARG A 66 20.67 -13.81 16.67
C ARG A 66 20.63 -13.45 18.16
N ALA A 67 21.69 -13.82 18.88
CA ALA A 67 21.85 -13.41 20.27
C ALA A 67 21.94 -11.87 20.37
N ILE A 68 21.09 -11.28 21.21
CA ILE A 68 21.09 -9.84 21.51
C ILE A 68 21.82 -9.63 22.83
N ALA A 69 22.93 -8.90 22.79
CA ALA A 69 23.63 -8.51 24.00
C ALA A 69 22.91 -7.32 24.67
N PRO A 70 22.91 -7.24 26.02
CA PRO A 70 22.37 -6.07 26.70
C PRO A 70 23.12 -4.81 26.27
N GLY A 71 22.36 -3.76 25.95
CA GLY A 71 22.87 -2.48 25.46
C GLY A 71 23.29 -1.50 26.56
N GLU A 72 23.48 -1.98 27.80
CA GLU A 72 23.79 -1.16 28.97
C GLU A 72 25.03 -0.29 28.72
N GLY A 73 24.89 1.02 28.95
CA GLY A 73 25.96 2.00 28.74
C GLY A 73 26.29 2.34 27.28
N ARG A 74 25.70 1.64 26.29
CA ARG A 74 25.92 1.90 24.85
C ARG A 74 24.71 2.48 24.14
N VAL A 75 23.51 2.26 24.67
CA VAL A 75 22.25 2.80 24.14
C VAL A 75 21.69 3.80 25.15
N LYS A 76 21.52 5.05 24.72
CA LYS A 76 20.86 6.10 25.50
C LYS A 76 19.50 6.39 24.89
N LEU A 77 18.47 6.26 25.72
CA LEU A 77 17.09 6.56 25.37
C LEU A 77 16.63 7.78 26.16
N GLU A 78 16.28 8.84 25.47
CA GLU A 78 15.70 10.05 26.07
C GLU A 78 14.23 10.12 25.69
N LEU A 79 13.36 10.03 26.70
CA LEU A 79 11.92 10.13 26.56
C LEU A 79 11.34 11.00 27.68
N PRO A 80 10.24 11.74 27.41
CA PRO A 80 9.53 12.43 28.46
C PRO A 80 8.86 11.43 29.40
N THR A 81 8.88 11.72 30.71
CA THR A 81 8.26 10.86 31.72
C THR A 81 6.74 10.79 31.55
N ILE A 82 6.13 11.86 31.04
CA ILE A 82 4.71 11.97 30.77
C ILE A 82 4.54 12.50 29.36
N ALA A 83 3.75 11.80 28.55
CA ALA A 83 3.33 12.27 27.24
C ALA A 83 2.02 13.07 27.37
N GLU A 84 1.97 14.28 26.80
CA GLU A 84 0.75 15.11 26.76
C GLU A 84 -0.25 14.59 25.73
N ASP A 85 0.24 14.11 24.59
CA ASP A 85 -0.56 13.49 23.53
C ASP A 85 -0.08 12.04 23.30
N GLY A 86 -1.00 11.08 23.39
CA GLY A 86 -0.71 9.67 23.11
C GLY A 86 -0.44 9.37 21.64
N SER A 87 -0.76 10.31 20.74
CA SER A 87 -0.54 10.18 19.30
C SER A 87 0.85 10.65 18.89
N ASN A 88 1.47 11.55 19.66
CA ASN A 88 2.75 12.17 19.32
C ASN A 88 3.64 12.28 20.57
N VAL A 89 4.69 11.46 20.60
CA VAL A 89 5.67 11.44 21.68
C VAL A 89 7.06 11.65 21.10
N GLN A 90 7.78 12.64 21.63
CA GLN A 90 9.16 12.87 21.24
C GLN A 90 10.08 11.82 21.87
N ILE A 91 10.83 11.10 21.04
CA ILE A 91 11.79 10.07 21.47
C ILE A 91 13.12 10.32 20.77
N SER A 92 14.21 10.32 21.53
CA SER A 92 15.58 10.42 21.01
C SER A 92 16.36 9.16 21.38
N VAL A 93 17.00 8.54 20.39
CA VAL A 93 17.78 7.32 20.54
C VAL A 93 19.21 7.60 20.08
N GLN A 94 20.18 7.34 20.94
CA GLN A 94 21.60 7.38 20.61
C GLN A 94 22.22 6.02 20.90
N ALA A 95 23.01 5.51 19.97
CA ALA A 95 23.71 4.23 20.11
C ALA A 95 25.18 4.42 19.74
N ASP A 96 26.06 4.21 20.70
CA ASP A 96 27.50 4.15 20.48
C ASP A 96 27.90 2.70 20.28
N LEU A 97 27.81 2.26 19.03
CA LEU A 97 28.16 0.90 18.63
C LEU A 97 29.52 0.92 17.95
N PRO A 98 30.44 0.00 18.30
CA PRO A 98 31.69 -0.12 17.58
C PRO A 98 31.38 -0.41 16.12
N MET A 99 31.73 0.53 15.23
CA MET A 99 31.72 0.31 13.80
C MET A 99 32.91 -0.57 13.47
N THR A 100 32.65 -1.81 13.10
CA THR A 100 33.63 -2.70 12.45
C THR A 100 33.42 -2.70 10.96
#